data_AF-A0A352BDE4-F1
#
_entry.id   AF-A0A352BDE4-F1
#
_cell.length_a   1.000
_cell.length_b   1.000
_cell.length_c   1.000
_cell.angle_alpha   90.00
_cell.angle_beta   90.00
_cell.angle_gamma   90.00
#
_symmetry.space_group_name_H-M   'P 1'
#
loop_
_entity.id
_entity.type
_entity.pdbx_description
1 polymer ?
#
loop_
_entity_poly.entity_id
_entity_poly.type
_entity_poly.pdbx_seq_one_letter_code
_entity_poly.pdbx_strand_id
1 'polypeptide(L)'
;MSDLKRYELNRSEYGIYMNERAFRGTAINTVGFLLRLPSVSVEELCAVIDRVIEEIPPFGLMLSEQGGEPCLVRKDEAREKCRKMGTMSAEDAAAEWDDLSVRPMGGKMYEFRAGALTEGGSYLIARFHHIILDGYDNHRIIQRILDLRSGRKAEGSTEGTATAA
;
A
#
# COMPACT_ATOMS: atom_id res chain seq x y z
N MET A 1 -5.87 26.34 -11.53
CA MET A 1 -5.27 25.01 -11.35
C MET A 1 -4.45 25.09 -10.09
N SER A 2 -4.82 24.37 -9.03
CA SER A 2 -4.01 24.34 -7.80
C SER A 2 -2.69 23.65 -8.10
N ASP A 3 -1.57 24.30 -7.82
CA ASP A 3 -0.25 23.67 -7.92
C ASP A 3 -0.22 22.45 -6.99
N LEU A 4 -0.17 21.25 -7.58
CA LEU A 4 -0.01 20.01 -6.82
C LEU A 4 1.36 20.05 -6.15
N LYS A 5 1.41 19.77 -4.85
CA LYS A 5 2.67 19.75 -4.11
C LYS A 5 3.59 18.67 -4.69
N ARG A 6 4.74 19.10 -5.19
CA ARG A 6 5.79 18.27 -5.80
C ARG A 6 6.84 17.88 -4.77
N TYR A 7 7.33 16.65 -4.86
CA TYR A 7 8.45 16.12 -4.11
C TYR A 7 9.47 15.53 -5.09
N GLU A 8 10.73 15.92 -4.93
CA GLU A 8 11.83 15.32 -5.68
C GLU A 8 12.08 13.90 -5.20
N LEU A 9 12.47 13.02 -6.12
CA LEU A 9 12.82 11.66 -5.76
C LEU A 9 14.14 11.64 -4.99
N ASN A 10 14.18 10.95 -3.86
CA ASN A 10 15.44 10.62 -3.21
C ASN A 10 16.24 9.59 -4.04
N ARG A 11 17.48 9.29 -3.64
CA ARG A 11 18.35 8.37 -4.40
C ARG A 11 17.76 6.96 -4.58
N SER A 12 17.09 6.44 -3.56
CA SER A 12 16.47 5.11 -3.61
C SER A 12 15.25 5.12 -4.55
N GLU A 13 14.38 6.11 -4.41
CA GLU A 13 13.21 6.30 -5.29
C GLU A 13 13.63 6.51 -6.75
N TYR A 14 14.70 7.26 -6.99
CA TYR A 14 15.25 7.44 -8.33
C TYR A 14 15.76 6.11 -8.91
N GLY A 15 16.46 5.29 -8.10
CA GLY A 15 16.86 3.95 -8.49
C GLY A 15 15.67 3.06 -8.89
N ILE A 16 14.59 3.11 -8.10
CA ILE A 16 13.33 2.40 -8.39
C ILE A 16 12.69 2.90 -9.70
N TYR A 17 12.64 4.22 -9.91
CA TYR A 17 12.18 4.80 -11.16
C TYR A 17 13.02 4.35 -12.37
N MET A 18 14.35 4.27 -12.23
CA MET A 18 15.22 3.76 -13.29
C MET A 18 14.96 2.27 -13.58
N ASN A 19 14.71 1.45 -12.55
CA ASN A 19 14.30 0.05 -12.73
C ASN A 19 12.97 -0.05 -13.50
N GLU A 20 11.98 0.80 -13.17
CA GLU A 20 10.69 0.83 -13.87
C GLU A 20 10.89 1.13 -15.37
N ARG A 21 11.83 2.01 -15.70
CA ARG A 21 12.16 2.35 -17.09
C ARG A 21 12.92 1.24 -17.82
N ALA A 22 13.83 0.57 -17.14
CA ALA A 22 14.63 -0.50 -17.73
C ALA A 22 13.80 -1.77 -17.97
N PHE A 23 12.87 -2.07 -17.07
CA PHE A 23 12.08 -3.30 -17.08
C PHE A 23 10.57 -3.01 -17.17
N ARG A 24 10.19 -2.12 -18.09
CA ARG A 24 8.80 -1.71 -18.30
C ARG A 24 7.87 -2.90 -18.49
N GLY A 25 6.73 -2.88 -17.81
CA GLY A 25 5.72 -3.92 -17.90
C GLY A 25 6.00 -5.17 -17.05
N THR A 26 7.06 -5.16 -16.24
CA THR A 26 7.36 -6.23 -15.28
C THR A 26 6.89 -5.87 -13.87
N ALA A 27 6.83 -6.87 -12.99
CA ALA A 27 6.49 -6.68 -11.58
C ALA A 27 7.68 -6.32 -10.68
N ILE A 28 8.82 -5.90 -11.25
CA ILE A 28 10.07 -5.69 -10.48
C ILE A 28 9.89 -4.70 -9.32
N ASN A 29 9.00 -3.72 -9.48
CA ASN A 29 8.66 -2.71 -8.47
C ASN A 29 7.29 -2.97 -7.82
N THR A 30 6.78 -4.19 -7.87
CA THR A 30 5.55 -4.57 -7.16
C THR A 30 5.93 -5.23 -5.84
N VAL A 31 5.47 -4.65 -4.74
CA VAL A 31 5.62 -5.22 -3.39
C VAL A 31 4.25 -5.32 -2.73
N GLY A 32 4.12 -6.10 -1.66
CA GLY A 32 2.84 -6.22 -0.96
C GLY A 32 2.77 -7.40 -0.04
N PHE A 33 1.55 -7.76 0.36
CA PHE A 33 1.29 -8.88 1.25
C PHE A 33 -0.13 -9.44 1.07
N LEU A 34 -0.28 -10.71 1.47
CA LEU A 34 -1.55 -11.35 1.76
C LEU A 34 -1.69 -11.49 3.29
N LEU A 35 -2.81 -11.02 3.84
CA LEU A 35 -3.16 -11.20 5.25
C LEU A 35 -4.46 -11.98 5.35
N ARG A 36 -4.50 -12.98 6.24
CA ARG A 36 -5.71 -13.71 6.60
C ARG A 36 -6.08 -13.33 8.02
N LEU A 37 -7.31 -12.87 8.22
CA LEU A 37 -7.77 -12.39 9.51
C LEU A 37 -8.98 -13.22 9.97
N PRO A 38 -8.85 -13.99 11.06
CA PRO A 38 -9.99 -14.69 11.62
C PRO A 38 -10.96 -13.70 12.28
N SER A 39 -12.24 -14.06 12.29
CA SER A 39 -13.28 -13.35 13.05
C SER A 39 -13.46 -11.87 12.68
N VAL A 40 -13.28 -11.52 11.40
CA VAL A 40 -13.51 -10.16 10.87
C VAL A 40 -14.49 -10.25 9.72
N SER A 41 -15.46 -9.34 9.69
CA SER A 41 -16.27 -9.16 8.47
C SER A 41 -15.47 -8.40 7.41
N VAL A 42 -15.87 -8.57 6.15
CA VAL A 42 -15.28 -7.81 5.03
C VAL A 42 -15.56 -6.31 5.20
N GLU A 43 -16.74 -5.96 5.71
CA GLU A 43 -17.15 -4.58 6.01
C GLU A 43 -16.21 -3.91 7.01
N GLU A 44 -15.94 -4.57 8.14
CA GLU A 44 -15.03 -4.05 9.17
C GLU A 44 -13.62 -3.89 8.60
N LEU A 45 -13.14 -4.90 7.87
CA LEU A 45 -11.81 -4.86 7.26
C LEU A 45 -11.68 -3.71 6.26
N CYS A 46 -12.62 -3.55 5.33
CA CYS A 46 -12.62 -2.44 4.38
C CYS A 46 -12.62 -1.08 5.09
N ALA A 47 -13.45 -0.91 6.13
CA ALA A 47 -13.49 0.34 6.88
C ALA A 47 -12.16 0.67 7.57
N VAL A 48 -11.47 -0.33 8.11
CA VAL A 48 -10.13 -0.17 8.69
C VAL A 48 -9.12 0.21 7.61
N ILE A 49 -9.15 -0.46 6.45
CA ILE A 49 -8.23 -0.16 5.34
C ILE A 49 -8.45 1.23 4.77
N ASP A 50 -9.71 1.65 4.60
CA ASP A 50 -10.04 2.99 4.16
C ASP A 50 -9.48 4.04 5.11
N ARG A 51 -9.52 3.77 6.43
CA ARG A 51 -8.90 4.65 7.43
C ARG A 51 -7.37 4.66 7.34
N VAL A 52 -6.74 3.51 7.12
CA VAL A 52 -5.29 3.41 6.89
C VAL A 52 -4.87 4.22 5.67
N ILE A 53 -5.62 4.12 4.57
CA ILE A 53 -5.41 4.90 3.35
C ILE A 53 -5.47 6.41 3.63
N GLU A 54 -6.41 6.84 4.49
CA GLU A 54 -6.52 8.25 4.84
C GLU A 54 -5.38 8.75 5.74
N GLU A 55 -4.94 7.93 6.69
CA GLU A 55 -3.94 8.29 7.70
C GLU A 55 -2.50 8.25 7.17
N ILE A 56 -2.18 7.36 6.23
CA ILE A 56 -0.80 7.12 5.77
C ILE A 56 -0.48 8.00 4.54
N PRO A 57 0.42 9.00 4.65
CA PRO A 57 0.64 9.99 3.60
C PRO A 57 1.05 9.45 2.22
N PRO A 58 1.89 8.40 2.10
CA PRO A 58 2.26 7.82 0.80
C PRO A 58 1.09 7.43 -0.12
N PHE A 59 -0.08 7.07 0.40
CA PHE A 59 -1.25 6.73 -0.43
C PHE A 59 -1.86 7.92 -1.18
N GLY A 60 -1.47 9.14 -0.83
CA GLY A 60 -1.80 10.35 -1.59
C GLY A 60 -0.77 10.71 -2.66
N LEU A 61 0.29 9.92 -2.87
CA LEU A 61 1.34 10.25 -3.83
C LEU A 61 1.11 9.54 -5.17
N MET A 62 1.52 10.18 -6.26
CA MET A 62 1.59 9.59 -7.59
C MET A 62 2.91 9.94 -8.26
N LEU A 63 3.48 8.97 -8.98
CA LEU A 63 4.63 9.20 -9.86
C LEU A 63 4.23 10.05 -11.07
N SER A 64 5.03 11.07 -11.36
CA SER A 64 4.84 11.98 -12.49
C SER A 64 6.20 12.32 -13.12
N GLU A 65 6.17 12.83 -14.35
CA GLU A 65 7.33 13.43 -15.01
C GLU A 65 6.97 14.87 -15.34
N GLN A 66 7.73 15.83 -14.80
CA GLN A 66 7.50 17.26 -15.01
C GLN A 66 8.79 17.93 -15.48
N GLY A 67 8.74 18.54 -16.67
CA GLY A 67 9.93 19.15 -17.27
C GLY A 67 11.04 18.14 -17.61
N GLY A 68 10.68 16.87 -17.82
CA GLY A 68 11.62 15.78 -18.10
C GLY A 68 12.22 15.11 -16.86
N GLU A 69 11.93 15.61 -15.67
CA GLU A 69 12.43 15.04 -14.41
C GLU A 69 11.33 14.27 -13.67
N PRO A 70 11.64 13.07 -13.13
CA PRO A 70 10.68 12.31 -12.35
C PRO A 70 10.45 12.96 -10.98
N CYS A 71 9.20 12.93 -10.53
CA CYS A 71 8.82 13.45 -9.21
C CYS A 71 7.58 12.73 -8.67
N LEU A 72 7.36 12.85 -7.36
CA LEU A 72 6.10 12.49 -6.74
C LEU A 72 5.23 13.73 -6.60
N VAL A 73 3.95 13.60 -6.92
CA VAL A 73 2.94 14.64 -6.72
C VAL A 73 1.90 14.17 -5.74
N ARG A 74 1.47 15.05 -4.84
CA ARG A 74 0.37 14.75 -3.92
C ARG A 74 -0.98 15.01 -4.56
N LYS A 75 -1.84 14.00 -4.57
CA LYS A 75 -3.20 13.99 -5.11
C LYS A 75 -4.12 13.18 -4.21
N ASP A 76 -4.47 13.74 -3.05
CA ASP A 76 -5.26 13.05 -2.03
C ASP A 76 -6.67 12.68 -2.51
N GLU A 77 -7.24 13.45 -3.44
CA GLU A 77 -8.54 13.17 -4.05
C GLU A 77 -8.54 11.94 -4.96
N ALA A 78 -7.36 11.45 -5.36
CA ALA A 78 -7.22 10.25 -6.19
C ALA A 78 -7.03 8.97 -5.37
N ARG A 79 -7.17 9.03 -4.03
CA ARG A 79 -7.07 7.85 -3.18
C ARG A 79 -8.16 6.84 -3.52
N GLU A 80 -7.76 5.65 -3.94
CA GLU A 80 -8.66 4.53 -4.17
C GLU A 80 -9.03 3.88 -2.83
N LYS A 81 -10.32 3.59 -2.62
CA LYS A 81 -10.80 2.86 -1.44
C LYS A 81 -10.53 1.37 -1.53
N CYS A 82 -10.64 0.68 -0.41
CA CYS A 82 -10.55 -0.77 -0.36
C CYS A 82 -11.62 -1.41 -1.25
N ARG A 83 -11.20 -2.30 -2.16
CA ARG A 83 -12.11 -3.02 -3.04
C ARG A 83 -12.67 -4.25 -2.34
N LYS A 84 -14.00 -4.32 -2.23
CA LYS A 84 -14.69 -5.54 -1.80
C LYS A 84 -14.64 -6.61 -2.88
N MET A 85 -14.30 -7.82 -2.46
CA MET A 85 -14.25 -9.03 -3.26
C MET A 85 -15.30 -10.03 -2.77
N GLY A 86 -15.52 -11.10 -3.53
CA GLY A 86 -16.39 -12.19 -3.14
C GLY A 86 -15.81 -13.08 -2.04
N THR A 87 -16.51 -14.18 -1.77
CA THR A 87 -16.02 -15.23 -0.88
C THR A 87 -15.14 -16.20 -1.64
N MET A 88 -14.02 -16.62 -1.05
CA MET A 88 -13.15 -17.67 -1.59
C MET A 88 -12.49 -18.49 -0.48
N SER A 89 -11.86 -19.61 -0.82
CA SER A 89 -11.07 -20.37 0.15
C SER A 89 -9.75 -19.66 0.48
N ALA A 90 -9.10 -20.07 1.56
CA ALA A 90 -7.78 -19.57 1.90
C ALA A 90 -6.73 -19.91 0.81
N GLU A 91 -6.87 -21.07 0.15
CA GLU A 91 -6.02 -21.52 -0.95
C GLU A 91 -6.21 -20.66 -2.19
N ASP A 92 -7.45 -20.38 -2.58
CA ASP A 92 -7.75 -19.50 -3.72
C ASP A 92 -7.21 -18.08 -3.49
N ALA A 93 -7.29 -17.55 -2.27
CA ALA A 93 -6.72 -16.25 -1.93
C ALA A 93 -5.19 -16.24 -2.03
N ALA A 94 -4.52 -17.36 -1.73
CA ALA A 94 -3.08 -17.50 -1.95
C ALA A 94 -2.73 -17.60 -3.44
N ALA A 95 -3.48 -18.38 -4.21
CA ALA A 95 -3.30 -18.46 -5.66
C ALA A 95 -3.52 -17.10 -6.34
N GLU A 96 -4.52 -16.32 -5.92
CA GLU A 96 -4.71 -14.95 -6.41
C GLU A 96 -3.55 -14.04 -6.00
N TRP A 97 -3.01 -14.17 -4.78
CA TRP A 97 -1.81 -13.43 -4.38
C TRP A 97 -0.59 -13.78 -5.24
N ASP A 98 -0.33 -15.06 -5.47
CA ASP A 98 0.80 -15.53 -6.26
C ASP A 98 0.73 -14.97 -7.69
N ASP A 99 -0.44 -15.02 -8.32
CA ASP A 99 -0.68 -14.44 -9.64
C ASP A 99 -0.54 -12.91 -9.66
N LEU A 100 -1.12 -12.20 -8.68
CA LEU A 100 -1.07 -10.74 -8.65
C LEU A 100 0.34 -10.23 -8.32
N SER A 101 1.08 -10.90 -7.44
CA SER A 101 2.41 -10.46 -6.98
C SER A 101 3.43 -10.38 -8.13
N VAL A 102 3.24 -11.16 -9.20
CA VAL A 102 4.10 -11.17 -10.39
C VAL A 102 3.57 -10.32 -11.55
N ARG A 103 2.51 -9.54 -11.33
CA ARG A 103 1.98 -8.59 -12.32
C ARG A 103 2.47 -7.17 -12.05
N PRO A 104 2.69 -6.33 -13.08
CA PRO A 104 2.96 -4.91 -12.87
C PRO A 104 1.77 -4.19 -12.23
N MET A 105 2.02 -3.04 -11.59
CA MET A 105 0.98 -2.20 -10.98
C MET A 105 0.16 -1.39 -12.00
N GLY A 106 0.57 -1.35 -13.27
CA GLY A 106 -0.22 -0.74 -14.35
C GLY A 106 -0.49 0.76 -14.14
N GLY A 107 0.45 1.50 -13.55
CA GLY A 107 0.33 2.93 -13.25
C GLY A 107 -0.36 3.25 -11.92
N LYS A 108 -0.94 2.27 -11.22
CA LYS A 108 -1.42 2.45 -9.85
C LYS A 108 -0.24 2.50 -8.87
N MET A 109 -0.40 3.25 -7.79
CA MET A 109 0.57 3.27 -6.69
C MET A 109 0.27 2.22 -5.63
N TYR A 110 -1.00 1.82 -5.49
CA TYR A 110 -1.42 0.78 -4.57
C TYR A 110 -2.75 0.16 -4.99
N GLU A 111 -3.07 -1.00 -4.42
CA GLU A 111 -4.36 -1.64 -4.51
C GLU A 111 -4.61 -2.45 -3.23
N PHE A 112 -5.81 -2.31 -2.66
CA PHE A 112 -6.29 -3.15 -1.56
C PHE A 112 -7.54 -3.91 -1.99
N ARG A 113 -7.54 -5.23 -1.80
CA ARG A 113 -8.68 -6.12 -2.07
C ARG A 113 -9.00 -6.93 -0.82
N ALA A 114 -10.23 -6.82 -0.32
CA ALA A 114 -10.69 -7.56 0.83
C ALA A 114 -11.91 -8.41 0.49
N GLY A 115 -11.92 -9.68 0.92
CA GLY A 115 -13.03 -10.60 0.71
C GLY A 115 -13.20 -11.58 1.87
N ALA A 116 -14.28 -12.34 1.84
CA ALA A 116 -14.59 -13.31 2.90
C ALA A 116 -13.88 -14.63 2.65
N LEU A 117 -13.50 -15.32 3.73
CA LEU A 117 -13.00 -16.69 3.66
C LEU A 117 -14.14 -17.68 3.88
N THR A 118 -14.18 -18.77 3.10
CA THR A 118 -15.17 -19.85 3.29
C THR A 118 -15.08 -20.51 4.68
N GLU A 119 -13.88 -20.50 5.24
CA GLU A 119 -13.52 -21.05 6.54
C GLU A 119 -13.85 -20.09 7.71
N GLY A 120 -14.35 -18.89 7.38
CA GLY A 120 -14.67 -17.83 8.32
C GLY A 120 -13.57 -16.77 8.43
N GLY A 121 -13.99 -15.54 8.71
CA GLY A 121 -13.10 -14.38 8.66
C GLY A 121 -12.95 -13.82 7.26
N SER A 122 -11.86 -13.09 7.03
CA SER A 122 -11.60 -12.38 5.78
C SER A 122 -10.14 -12.45 5.37
N TYR A 123 -9.88 -12.17 4.09
CA TYR A 123 -8.54 -12.01 3.56
C TYR A 123 -8.36 -10.58 3.03
N LEU A 124 -7.10 -10.13 3.01
CA LEU A 124 -6.67 -8.87 2.43
C LEU A 124 -5.48 -9.13 1.52
N ILE A 125 -5.62 -8.80 0.24
CA ILE A 125 -4.49 -8.66 -0.68
C ILE A 125 -4.17 -7.17 -0.79
N ALA A 126 -2.94 -6.81 -0.46
CA ALA A 126 -2.43 -5.45 -0.60
C ALA A 126 -1.20 -5.44 -1.51
N ARG A 127 -1.19 -4.56 -2.51
CA ARG A 127 -0.09 -4.41 -3.46
C ARG A 127 0.27 -2.94 -3.60
N PHE A 128 1.55 -2.67 -3.76
CA PHE A 128 2.11 -1.32 -3.79
C PHE A 128 3.17 -1.23 -4.87
N HIS A 129 3.28 -0.05 -5.46
CA HIS A 129 4.44 0.33 -6.23
C HIS A 129 5.58 0.66 -5.25
N HIS A 130 6.72 0.00 -5.39
CA HIS A 130 7.84 0.06 -4.45
C HIS A 130 8.39 1.49 -4.26
N ILE A 131 8.11 2.39 -5.21
CA ILE A 131 8.53 3.79 -5.15
C ILE A 131 7.89 4.57 -3.98
N ILE A 132 6.72 4.16 -3.48
CA ILE A 132 6.05 4.85 -2.37
C ILE A 132 6.13 4.10 -1.04
N LEU A 133 6.43 2.80 -1.07
CA LEU A 133 6.40 1.91 0.10
C LEU A 133 7.41 0.78 -0.07
N ASP A 134 7.99 0.33 1.04
CA ASP A 134 8.92 -0.80 1.08
C ASP A 134 8.44 -1.95 2.00
N GLY A 135 9.32 -2.92 2.23
CA GLY A 135 9.04 -4.05 3.12
C GLY A 135 8.84 -3.66 4.58
N TYR A 136 9.50 -2.60 5.08
CA TYR A 136 9.27 -2.10 6.43
C TYR A 136 7.92 -1.39 6.53
N ASP A 137 7.55 -0.62 5.51
CA ASP A 137 6.24 0.00 5.45
C ASP A 137 5.10 -1.02 5.43
N ASN A 138 5.27 -2.16 4.75
CA ASN A 138 4.31 -3.27 4.82
C ASN A 138 4.05 -3.72 6.27
N HIS A 139 5.12 -3.87 7.06
CA HIS A 139 4.98 -4.25 8.47
C HIS A 139 4.23 -3.17 9.25
N ARG A 140 4.52 -1.88 9.02
CA ARG A 140 3.82 -0.77 9.67
C ARG A 140 2.34 -0.71 9.30
N ILE A 141 2.02 -0.95 8.03
CA ILE A 141 0.63 -1.02 7.55
C ILE A 141 -0.10 -2.18 8.23
N ILE A 142 0.49 -3.37 8.25
CA ILE A 142 -0.09 -4.55 8.93
C ILE A 142 -0.31 -4.26 10.42
N GLN A 143 0.70 -3.71 11.11
CA GLN A 143 0.58 -3.31 12.52
C GLN A 143 -0.57 -2.31 12.70
N ARG A 144 -0.65 -1.28 11.86
CA ARG A 144 -1.70 -0.27 11.96
C ARG A 144 -3.09 -0.85 11.76
N ILE A 145 -3.26 -1.78 10.82
CA ILE A 145 -4.51 -2.52 10.62
C ILE A 145 -4.89 -3.26 11.91
N LEU A 146 -3.96 -4.01 12.50
CA LEU A 146 -4.21 -4.77 13.73
C LEU A 146 -4.49 -3.87 14.94
N ASP A 147 -3.82 -2.72 15.04
CA ASP A 147 -4.06 -1.74 16.12
C ASP A 147 -5.46 -1.14 16.03
N LEU A 148 -5.85 -0.68 14.84
CA LEU A 148 -7.18 -0.12 14.60
C LEU A 148 -8.29 -1.13 14.91
N ARG A 149 -8.06 -2.41 14.60
CA ARG A 149 -8.98 -3.51 14.93
C ARG A 149 -9.06 -3.81 16.42
N SER A 150 -7.93 -3.78 17.12
CA SER A 150 -7.87 -4.02 18.57
C SER A 150 -8.29 -2.81 19.41
N GLY A 151 -8.63 -1.68 18.78
CA GLY A 151 -8.95 -0.42 19.46
C GLY A 151 -7.73 0.26 20.08
N ARG A 152 -6.50 -0.20 19.77
CA ARG A 152 -5.26 0.43 20.21
C ARG A 152 -5.02 1.71 19.41
N LYS A 153 -4.76 2.81 20.12
CA LYS A 153 -4.27 4.05 19.49
C LYS A 153 -2.80 3.85 19.14
N ALA A 154 -2.36 4.38 17.99
CA ALA A 154 -0.95 4.40 17.64
C ALA A 154 -0.19 5.14 18.75
N GLU A 155 0.69 4.45 19.46
CA GLU A 155 1.67 5.10 20.31
C GLU A 155 2.60 5.89 19.39
N GLY A 156 2.74 7.18 19.65
CA GLY A 156 3.55 8.07 18.84
C GLY A 156 4.95 7.48 18.68
N SER A 157 5.42 7.36 17.45
CA SER A 157 6.82 7.07 17.17
C SER A 157 7.66 8.06 17.96
N THR A 158 8.36 7.57 18.99
CA THR A 158 9.41 8.33 19.65
C THR A 158 10.45 8.68 18.59
N GLU A 159 10.43 9.93 18.13
CA GLU A 159 11.59 10.55 17.51
C GLU A 159 12.74 10.37 18.49
N GLY A 160 13.72 9.56 18.09
CA GLY A 160 14.98 9.46 18.80
C GLY A 160 15.65 10.83 18.78
N THR A 161 15.50 11.59 19.85
CA THR A 161 16.38 12.71 20.17
C THR A 161 17.75 12.12 20.49
N ALA A 162 18.55 11.92 19.45
CA ALA A 162 19.99 11.82 19.57
C ALA A 162 20.52 13.19 19.99
N THR A 163 20.49 13.47 21.29
CA THR A 163 21.25 14.58 21.86
C THR A 163 22.71 14.15 21.87
N ALA A 164 23.52 14.82 21.05
CA ALA A 164 24.97 14.71 21.10
C ALA A 164 25.48 15.12 22.48
N ALA A 165 26.35 14.28 23.05
CA ALA A 165 27.31 14.60 24.10
C ALA A 165 28.61 13.86 23.80
#